data_AF-A0A7Y9IB56-F1
#
_entry.id   AF-A0A7Y9IB56-F1
#
_cell.length_a   1.000
_cell.length_b   1.000
_cell.length_c   1.000
_cell.angle_alpha   90.00
_cell.angle_beta   90.00
_cell.angle_gamma   90.00
#
_symmetry.space_group_name_H-M   'P 1'
#
loop_
_entity.id
_entity.type
_entity.pdbx_description
1 polymer ?
#
loop_
_entity_poly.entity_id
_entity_poly.type
_entity_poly.pdbx_seq_one_letter_code
_entity_poly.pdbx_strand_id
1 'polypeptide(L)'
;MIDGLAPEFVYDFHGEHALGGRRTTRDGMERWWQRMLRLLPGIRFDVRDIVVDGGPWRTRVAVRSNVAGSLPDGTPYQNTVMQFLTLRWGRVTSVETLENTQVLQRTLSSLASAGQPEAAAAPITD
;
A
#
# COMPACT_ATOMS: atom_id res chain seq x y z
N MET A 1 -4.56 -1.86 -10.69
CA MET A 1 -4.78 -0.76 -9.73
C MET A 1 -4.53 0.60 -10.34
N ILE A 2 -3.39 0.83 -11.00
CA ILE A 2 -2.99 2.15 -11.51
C ILE A 2 -4.00 2.74 -12.52
N ASP A 3 -4.64 1.90 -13.33
CA ASP A 3 -5.61 2.36 -14.34
C ASP A 3 -6.92 2.92 -13.76
N GLY A 4 -7.21 2.62 -12.49
CA GLY A 4 -8.35 3.16 -11.75
C GLY A 4 -8.10 4.55 -11.16
N LEU A 5 -6.86 5.04 -11.19
CA LEU A 5 -6.51 6.37 -10.69
C LEU A 5 -7.06 7.46 -11.63
N ALA A 6 -7.42 8.60 -11.05
CA ALA A 6 -7.68 9.83 -11.79
C ALA A 6 -6.36 10.44 -12.31
N PRO A 7 -6.39 11.32 -13.32
CA PRO A 7 -5.20 12.05 -13.76
C PRO A 7 -4.52 12.83 -12.63
N GLU A 8 -5.32 13.41 -11.75
CA GLU A 8 -4.89 14.05 -10.51
C GLU A 8 -5.33 13.19 -9.33
N PHE A 9 -4.36 12.65 -8.59
CA PHE A 9 -4.62 11.83 -7.41
C PHE A 9 -3.56 12.04 -6.34
N VAL A 10 -3.87 11.54 -5.14
CA VAL A 10 -2.93 11.46 -4.03
C VAL A 10 -2.98 10.06 -3.45
N TYR A 11 -1.83 9.45 -3.23
CA TYR A 11 -1.68 8.19 -2.52
C TYR A 11 -0.77 8.40 -1.32
N ASP A 12 -1.30 8.15 -0.13
CA ASP A 12 -0.57 8.23 1.12
C ASP A 12 -0.46 6.85 1.77
N PHE A 13 0.77 6.46 2.12
CA PHE A 13 1.04 5.22 2.84
C PHE A 13 1.73 5.58 4.15
N HIS A 14 1.04 5.31 5.26
CA HIS A 14 1.52 5.68 6.58
C HIS A 14 2.73 4.84 7.02
N GLY A 15 3.69 5.49 7.66
CA GLY A 15 4.86 4.86 8.27
C GLY A 15 6.20 5.43 7.80
N GLU A 16 7.20 5.38 8.67
CA GLU A 16 8.57 5.82 8.40
C GLU A 16 9.43 4.63 7.94
N HIS A 17 9.16 4.13 6.73
CA HIS A 17 9.83 2.97 6.16
C HIS A 17 9.82 2.97 4.62
N ALA A 18 10.49 2.00 3.98
CA ALA A 18 10.69 1.96 2.52
C ALA A 18 9.40 1.96 1.67
N LEU A 19 8.27 1.51 2.21
CA LEU A 19 6.96 1.55 1.55
C LEU A 19 6.08 2.75 1.93
N GLY A 20 6.52 3.60 2.87
CA GLY A 20 5.74 4.73 3.36
C GLY A 20 5.77 5.93 2.42
N GLY A 21 5.14 7.03 2.83
CA GLY A 21 5.21 8.32 2.17
C GLY A 21 4.13 8.57 1.12
N ARG A 22 4.17 9.78 0.56
CA ARG A 22 3.15 10.36 -0.32
C ARG A 22 3.57 10.35 -1.79
N ARG A 23 2.62 10.04 -2.68
CA ARG A 23 2.78 10.01 -4.14
C ARG A 23 1.58 10.65 -4.82
N THR A 24 1.84 11.33 -5.91
CA THR A 24 0.86 12.05 -6.74
C THR A 24 1.06 11.76 -8.23
N THR A 25 2.18 11.13 -8.61
CA THR A 25 2.47 10.75 -10.00
C THR A 25 2.24 9.28 -10.30
N ARG A 26 1.87 8.97 -11.55
CA ARG A 26 1.71 7.59 -12.04
C ARG A 26 3.03 6.81 -11.99
N ASP A 27 4.15 7.44 -12.33
CA ASP A 27 5.49 6.86 -12.28
C ASP A 27 5.87 6.48 -10.83
N GLY A 28 5.68 7.39 -9.88
CA GLY A 28 5.92 7.13 -8.47
C GLY A 28 5.10 5.96 -7.94
N MET A 29 3.82 5.88 -8.34
CA MET A 29 2.96 4.74 -8.00
C MET A 29 3.42 3.42 -8.64
N GLU A 30 3.84 3.43 -9.89
CA GLU A 30 4.32 2.23 -10.58
C GLU A 30 5.59 1.68 -9.94
N ARG A 31 6.57 2.57 -9.68
CA ARG A 31 7.81 2.20 -9.00
C ARG A 31 7.55 1.68 -7.59
N TRP A 32 6.59 2.27 -6.88
CA TRP A 32 6.17 1.77 -5.56
C TRP A 32 5.57 0.37 -5.62
N TRP A 33 4.64 0.11 -6.56
CA TRP A 33 4.06 -1.21 -6.76
C TRP A 33 5.10 -2.26 -7.10
N GLN A 34 6.03 -1.93 -8.01
CA GLN A 34 7.13 -2.80 -8.38
C GLN A 34 8.02 -3.13 -7.17
N ARG A 35 8.37 -2.13 -6.34
CA ARG A 35 9.15 -2.36 -5.11
C ARG A 35 8.39 -3.24 -4.12
N MET A 36 7.12 -2.95 -3.88
CA MET A 36 6.29 -3.73 -2.94
C MET A 36 6.26 -5.21 -3.33
N LEU A 37 6.05 -5.51 -4.62
CA LEU A 37 6.02 -6.88 -5.13
C LEU A 37 7.37 -7.60 -5.06
N ARG A 38 8.49 -6.88 -5.14
CA ARG A 38 9.83 -7.44 -4.93
C ARG A 38 10.11 -7.74 -3.46
N LEU A 39 9.67 -6.86 -2.56
CA LEU A 39 9.88 -6.99 -1.11
C LEU A 39 8.98 -8.06 -0.49
N LEU A 40 7.74 -8.17 -0.96
CA LEU A 40 6.72 -9.07 -0.42
C LEU A 40 6.16 -9.96 -1.55
N PRO A 41 6.95 -10.90 -2.07
CA PRO A 41 6.52 -11.77 -3.16
C PRO A 41 5.35 -12.66 -2.72
N GLY A 42 4.33 -12.79 -3.56
CA GLY A 42 3.19 -13.67 -3.29
C GLY A 42 2.25 -13.17 -2.18
N ILE A 43 2.36 -11.90 -1.78
CA ILE A 43 1.45 -11.27 -0.83
C ILE A 43 0.00 -11.37 -1.33
N ARG A 44 -0.91 -11.74 -0.44
CA ARG A 44 -2.34 -11.85 -0.72
C ARG A 44 -3.12 -10.91 0.18
N PHE A 45 -4.05 -10.20 -0.43
CA PHE A 45 -5.01 -9.34 0.24
C PHE A 45 -6.34 -10.07 0.29
N ASP A 46 -6.88 -10.24 1.49
CA ASP A 46 -8.16 -10.86 1.75
C ASP A 46 -9.10 -9.80 2.33
N VAL A 47 -9.98 -9.28 1.47
CA VAL A 47 -10.89 -8.20 1.82
C VAL A 47 -11.92 -8.71 2.81
N ARG A 48 -11.99 -8.07 3.98
CA ARG A 48 -12.92 -8.43 5.06
C ARG A 48 -14.18 -7.60 5.00
N ASP A 49 -14.04 -6.29 4.86
CA ASP A 49 -15.16 -5.37 4.87
C ASP A 49 -14.93 -4.23 3.90
N ILE A 50 -16.03 -3.76 3.32
CA ILE A 50 -16.07 -2.57 2.49
C ILE A 50 -17.26 -1.73 2.97
N VAL A 51 -16.99 -0.48 3.32
CA VAL A 51 -18.02 0.53 3.58
C VAL A 51 -17.96 1.57 2.48
N VAL A 52 -19.11 1.84 1.85
CA VAL A 52 -19.23 2.82 0.78
C VAL A 52 -20.21 3.91 1.20
N ASP A 53 -19.81 5.16 1.00
CA ASP A 53 -20.60 6.35 1.33
C ASP A 53 -20.57 7.36 0.16
N GLY A 54 -21.70 8.02 -0.09
CA GLY A 54 -21.82 9.09 -1.09
C GLY A 54 -22.16 8.64 -2.52
N GLY A 55 -22.40 9.65 -3.37
CA GLY A 55 -22.78 9.48 -4.78
C GLY A 55 -21.58 9.49 -5.74
N PRO A 56 -21.81 9.36 -7.06
CA PRO A 56 -20.74 9.23 -8.05
C PRO A 56 -19.80 10.44 -8.13
N TRP A 57 -20.24 11.65 -7.76
CA TRP A 57 -19.39 12.85 -7.73
C TRP A 57 -18.41 12.90 -6.54
N ARG A 58 -18.67 12.11 -5.48
CA ARG A 58 -17.82 11.98 -4.30
C ARG A 58 -18.17 10.69 -3.56
N THR A 59 -17.61 9.58 -4.03
CA THR A 59 -17.74 8.29 -3.37
C THR A 59 -16.57 8.09 -2.41
N ARG A 60 -16.85 7.71 -1.16
CA ARG A 60 -15.87 7.39 -0.14
C ARG A 60 -15.94 5.89 0.13
N VAL A 61 -14.80 5.23 0.12
CA VAL A 61 -14.71 3.78 0.33
C VAL A 61 -13.71 3.52 1.44
N ALA A 62 -14.15 2.87 2.51
CA ALA A 62 -13.26 2.32 3.52
C ALA A 62 -13.17 0.80 3.31
N VAL A 63 -11.96 0.28 3.15
CA VAL A 63 -11.69 -1.14 2.97
C VAL A 63 -10.86 -1.63 4.14
N ARG A 64 -11.30 -2.72 4.76
CA ARG A 64 -10.50 -3.48 5.72
C ARG A 64 -10.09 -4.79 5.07
N SER A 65 -8.80 -5.06 5.02
CA SER A 65 -8.23 -6.27 4.43
C SER A 65 -7.22 -6.91 5.36
N ASN A 66 -7.21 -8.23 5.41
CA ASN A 66 -6.09 -8.98 5.97
C ASN A 66 -5.06 -9.19 4.87
N VAL A 67 -3.79 -9.13 5.24
CA VAL A 67 -2.68 -9.32 4.33
C VAL A 67 -1.83 -10.45 4.86
N ALA A 68 -1.57 -11.43 4.01
CA ALA A 68 -0.77 -12.59 4.35
C ALA A 68 0.23 -12.88 3.23
N GLY A 69 1.43 -13.31 3.60
CA GLY A 69 2.46 -13.73 2.66
C GLY A 69 3.54 -14.55 3.35
N SER A 70 4.46 -15.11 2.57
CA SER A 70 5.66 -15.74 3.07
C SER A 70 6.85 -14.84 2.73
N LEU A 71 7.63 -14.49 3.74
CA LEU A 71 8.91 -13.82 3.51
C LEU A 71 9.91 -14.80 2.87
N PRO A 72 10.98 -14.31 2.22
CA PRO A 72 11.97 -15.17 1.57
C PRO A 72 12.64 -16.20 2.51
N ASP A 73 12.68 -15.91 3.81
CA ASP A 73 13.19 -16.80 4.86
C ASP A 73 12.16 -17.85 5.34
N GLY A 74 10.94 -17.85 4.77
CA GLY A 74 9.83 -18.72 5.14
C GLY A 74 8.99 -18.21 6.31
N THR A 75 9.36 -17.09 6.94
CA THR A 75 8.60 -16.49 8.04
C THR A 75 7.24 -15.99 7.51
N PRO A 76 6.11 -16.31 8.17
CA PRO A 76 4.81 -15.81 7.76
C PRO A 76 4.70 -14.29 8.04
N TYR A 77 4.34 -13.53 7.02
CA TYR A 77 3.89 -12.14 7.16
C TYR A 77 2.38 -12.12 7.32
N GLN A 78 1.88 -11.43 8.35
CA GLN A 78 0.47 -11.19 8.57
C GLN A 78 0.24 -9.75 9.04
N ASN A 79 -0.69 -9.04 8.41
CA ASN A 79 -1.07 -7.70 8.81
C ASN A 79 -2.55 -7.40 8.53
N THR A 80 -3.07 -6.34 9.12
CA THR A 80 -4.36 -5.75 8.79
C THR A 80 -4.12 -4.41 8.13
N VAL A 81 -4.63 -4.26 6.91
CA VAL A 81 -4.55 -3.03 6.13
C VAL A 81 -5.93 -2.39 6.08
N MET A 82 -5.97 -1.11 6.42
CA MET A 82 -7.11 -0.22 6.24
C MET A 82 -6.80 0.72 5.09
N GLN A 83 -7.72 0.85 4.15
CA GLN A 83 -7.61 1.82 3.07
C GLN A 83 -8.82 2.73 3.06
N PHE A 84 -8.59 4.03 2.96
CA PHE A 84 -9.64 5.01 2.74
C PHE A 84 -9.45 5.64 1.37
N LEU A 85 -10.41 5.44 0.48
CA LEU A 85 -10.37 5.93 -0.89
C LEU A 85 -11.45 6.98 -1.10
N THR A 86 -11.12 8.01 -1.88
CA THR A 86 -12.10 8.93 -2.47
C THR A 86 -12.11 8.77 -3.97
N LEU A 87 -13.29 8.61 -4.55
CA LEU A 87 -13.51 8.50 -5.98
C LEU A 87 -14.41 9.63 -6.49
N ARG A 88 -14.18 10.04 -7.73
CA ARG A 88 -15.05 10.91 -8.52
C ARG A 88 -15.29 10.25 -9.87
N TRP A 89 -16.55 10.01 -10.20
CA TRP A 89 -17.01 9.32 -11.40
C TRP A 89 -16.27 7.99 -11.64
N GLY A 90 -16.11 7.21 -10.56
CA GLY A 90 -15.44 5.91 -10.60
C GLY A 90 -13.91 5.96 -10.69
N ARG A 91 -13.29 7.15 -10.70
CA ARG A 91 -11.83 7.32 -10.68
C ARG A 91 -11.34 7.69 -9.29
N VAL A 92 -10.28 7.04 -8.83
CA VAL A 92 -9.68 7.28 -7.51
C VAL A 92 -8.88 8.57 -7.52
N THR A 93 -9.28 9.55 -6.70
CA THR A 93 -8.60 10.84 -6.54
C THR A 93 -7.76 10.89 -5.27
N SER A 94 -8.03 10.02 -4.30
CA SER A 94 -7.24 9.92 -3.07
C SER A 94 -7.28 8.51 -2.52
N VAL A 95 -6.14 8.04 -2.01
CA VAL A 95 -6.00 6.82 -1.22
C VAL A 95 -5.16 7.14 0.00
N GLU A 96 -5.63 6.69 1.15
CA GLU A 96 -4.87 6.66 2.40
C GLU A 96 -4.78 5.19 2.83
N THR A 97 -3.57 4.67 2.99
CA THR A 97 -3.31 3.29 3.40
C THR A 97 -2.61 3.27 4.75
N LEU A 98 -3.25 2.60 5.72
CA LEU A 98 -2.71 2.36 7.04
C LEU A 98 -2.65 0.87 7.28
N GLU A 99 -1.52 0.37 7.74
CA GLU A 99 -1.41 -0.99 8.27
C GLU A 99 -0.74 -0.96 9.64
N ASN A 100 -0.53 -2.11 10.28
CA ASN A 100 0.32 -2.14 11.46
C ASN A 100 1.77 -1.81 11.04
N THR A 101 2.12 -0.53 11.12
CA THR A 101 3.40 0.03 10.68
C THR A 101 4.57 -0.58 11.46
N GLN A 102 4.35 -0.96 12.71
CA GLN A 102 5.37 -1.63 13.52
C GLN A 102 5.67 -3.05 13.02
N VAL A 103 4.64 -3.80 12.61
CA VAL A 103 4.81 -5.13 12.01
C VAL A 103 5.54 -4.99 10.67
N LEU A 104 5.09 -4.09 9.80
CA LEU A 104 5.74 -3.88 8.51
C LEU A 104 7.20 -3.44 8.68
N GLN A 105 7.48 -2.50 9.58
CA GLN A 105 8.85 -2.03 9.83
C GLN A 105 9.77 -3.17 10.27
N ARG A 106 9.33 -4.04 11.21
CA ARG A 106 10.12 -5.21 11.62
C ARG A 106 10.38 -6.16 10.44
N THR A 107 9.37 -6.40 9.63
CA THR A 107 9.49 -7.22 8.42
C THR A 107 10.50 -6.63 7.43
N LEU A 108 10.42 -5.33 7.16
CA LEU A 108 11.36 -4.64 6.28
C LEU A 108 12.79 -4.65 6.83
N SER A 109 12.98 -4.46 8.15
CA SER A 109 14.28 -4.59 8.78
C SER A 109 14.86 -6.00 8.62
N SER A 110 14.04 -7.04 8.81
CA SER A 110 14.46 -8.43 8.61
C SER A 110 14.88 -8.70 7.15
N LEU A 111 14.09 -8.21 6.18
CA LEU A 111 14.42 -8.31 4.75
C LEU A 111 15.74 -7.60 4.41
N ALA A 112 15.95 -6.40 4.96
CA ALA A 112 17.20 -5.66 4.77
C ALA A 112 18.40 -6.45 5.31
N SER A 113 18.28 -7.02 6.51
CA SER A 113 19.32 -7.89 7.10
C SER A 113 19.54 -9.17 6.30
N ALA A 114 18.53 -9.67 5.60
CA ALA A 114 18.60 -10.84 4.72
C ALA A 114 19.13 -10.51 3.30
N GLY A 115 19.62 -9.29 3.05
CA GLY A 115 20.25 -8.91 1.79
C GLY A 115 19.32 -8.27 0.75
N GLN A 116 18.13 -7.80 1.16
CA GLN A 116 17.23 -7.01 0.29
C GLN A 116 17.38 -5.51 0.58
N PRO A 117 18.31 -4.78 -0.07
CA PRO A 117 18.61 -3.39 0.26
C PRO A 117 17.43 -2.42 0.03
N GLU A 118 16.52 -2.74 -0.88
CA GLU A 118 15.32 -1.92 -1.12
C GLU A 118 14.43 -1.81 0.13
N ALA A 119 14.53 -2.75 1.09
CA ALA A 119 13.74 -2.73 2.32
C ALA A 119 14.20 -1.66 3.33
N ALA A 120 15.45 -1.19 3.21
CA ALA A 120 16.01 -0.09 4.00
C ALA A 120 16.15 1.21 3.19
N ALA A 121 15.78 1.21 1.91
CA ALA A 121 15.84 2.39 1.07
C ALA A 121 14.84 3.45 1.53
N ALA A 122 15.13 4.71 1.21
CA ALA A 122 14.18 5.80 1.41
C ALA A 122 12.85 5.52 0.68
N PRO A 123 11.72 5.98 1.25
CA PRO A 123 10.42 5.88 0.60
C PRO A 123 10.44 6.58 -0.76
N ILE A 124 9.70 6.03 -1.73
CA ILE A 124 9.50 6.67 -3.03
C ILE A 124 8.47 7.77 -2.84
N THR A 125 8.83 9.05 -2.97
CA THR A 125 7.90 10.18 -2.82
C THR A 125 8.04 11.16 -3.98
N ASP A 126 6.96 11.89 -4.26
CA ASP A 126 6.89 12.96 -5.27
C ASP A 126 5.83 14.02 -4.89
#